data_AF-A0A4V1E9U1-F1
#
_entry.id   AF-A0A4V1E9U1-F1
#
_cell.length_a   1.000
_cell.length_b   1.000
_cell.length_c   1.000
_cell.angle_alpha   90.00
_cell.angle_beta   90.00
_cell.angle_gamma   90.00
#
_symmetry.space_group_name_H-M   'P 1'
#
loop_
_entity.id
_entity.type
_entity.pdbx_description
1 polymer ?
#
loop_
_entity_poly.entity_id
_entity_poly.type
_entity_poly.pdbx_seq_one_letter_code
_entity_poly.pdbx_strand_id
1 'polypeptide(L)'
;MSHISSTPQSLNLCDGIIRVHPGNARPDAEGVRTGHIQLWPTAHRFRRGHRIRLQVSSGAHPRFNRNPGTGQPLATALELRIAHQEILHDPEHTSFLNLHVVSQHGGGPQ
;
A
#
# COMPACT_ATOMS: atom_id res chain seq x y z
N MET A 1 5.83 0.65 -0.64
CA MET A 1 6.96 -0.24 -0.33
C MET A 1 8.22 0.58 -0.12
N SER A 2 8.95 0.29 0.95
CA SER A 2 10.27 0.87 1.20
C SER A 2 11.34 -0.19 1.35
N HIS A 3 12.57 0.25 1.14
CA HIS A 3 13.80 -0.49 1.29
C HIS A 3 14.55 0.02 2.51
N ILE A 4 14.93 -0.90 3.40
CA ILE A 4 15.80 -0.61 4.54
C ILE A 4 17.17 -1.22 4.25
N SER A 5 18.21 -0.39 4.24
CA SER A 5 19.60 -0.80 4.05
C SER A 5 20.22 -1.29 5.36
N SER A 6 21.54 -1.55 5.37
CA SER A 6 22.29 -1.81 6.61
C SER A 6 22.46 -0.58 7.52
N THR A 7 22.08 0.62 7.05
CA THR A 7 21.94 1.82 7.87
C THR A 7 20.44 2.03 8.18
N PRO A 8 20.05 2.80 9.23
CA PRO A 8 18.64 2.93 9.64
C PRO A 8 17.75 3.70 8.64
N GLN A 9 18.22 3.93 7.41
CA GLN A 9 17.49 4.67 6.40
C GLN A 9 16.45 3.79 5.72
N SER A 10 15.20 4.26 5.71
CA SER A 10 14.11 3.68 4.93
C SER A 10 13.87 4.54 3.69
N LEU A 11 14.14 3.98 2.51
CA LEU A 11 13.89 4.63 1.22
C LEU A 11 12.57 4.14 0.63
N ASN A 12 11.62 5.05 0.36
CA ASN A 12 10.42 4.68 -0.40
C ASN A 12 10.80 4.32 -1.85
N LEU A 13 10.40 3.14 -2.30
CA LEU A 13 10.67 2.67 -3.67
C LEU A 13 9.47 2.91 -4.60
N CYS A 14 8.27 2.61 -4.09
CA CYS A 14 7.01 2.87 -4.77
C CYS A 14 5.88 2.96 -3.76
N ASP A 15 4.78 3.54 -4.17
CA ASP A 15 3.53 3.58 -3.41
C ASP A 15 2.35 3.37 -4.36
N GLY A 16 1.15 3.37 -3.78
CA GLY A 16 -0.11 3.26 -4.48
C GLY A 16 -1.20 3.76 -3.55
N ILE A 17 -2.34 4.12 -4.11
CA ILE A 17 -3.51 4.54 -3.34
C ILE A 17 -4.77 3.99 -4.00
N ILE A 18 -5.74 3.64 -3.18
CA ILE A 18 -7.11 3.37 -3.62
C ILE A 18 -8.06 4.30 -2.86
N ARG A 19 -9.08 4.80 -3.55
CA ARG A 19 -10.23 5.41 -2.89
C ARG A 19 -11.29 4.33 -2.70
N VAL A 20 -11.49 3.89 -1.47
CA VAL A 20 -12.53 2.89 -1.12
C VAL A 20 -13.90 3.55 -1.21
N HIS A 21 -14.81 2.94 -1.96
CA HIS A 21 -16.22 3.34 -2.07
C HIS A 21 -17.09 2.13 -2.43
N PRO A 22 -18.42 2.18 -2.30
CA PRO A 22 -19.29 1.03 -2.54
C PRO A 22 -19.19 0.40 -3.95
N GLY A 23 -18.70 1.15 -4.93
CA GLY A 23 -18.50 0.67 -6.31
C GLY A 23 -17.29 -0.24 -6.51
N ASN A 24 -16.24 -0.12 -5.69
CA ASN A 24 -14.99 -0.89 -5.87
C ASN A 24 -14.60 -1.77 -4.68
N ALA A 25 -15.28 -1.63 -3.53
CA ALA A 25 -15.01 -2.40 -2.34
C ALA A 25 -16.31 -2.52 -1.52
N ARG A 26 -17.12 -3.51 -1.88
CA ARG A 26 -18.35 -3.85 -1.15
C ARG A 26 -17.98 -4.56 0.15
N PRO A 27 -18.70 -4.28 1.25
CA PRO A 27 -18.50 -5.02 2.48
C PRO A 27 -19.03 -6.46 2.33
N ASP A 28 -18.39 -7.41 2.99
CA ASP A 28 -18.94 -8.75 3.22
C ASP A 28 -20.02 -8.73 4.35
N ALA A 29 -20.44 -9.92 4.81
CA ALA A 29 -21.49 -10.05 5.82
C ALA A 29 -21.07 -9.47 7.18
N GLU A 30 -19.77 -9.43 7.44
CA GLU A 30 -19.14 -8.93 8.67
C GLU A 30 -18.81 -7.42 8.56
N GLY A 31 -19.05 -6.82 7.39
CA GLY A 31 -18.77 -5.40 7.15
C GLY A 31 -17.34 -5.11 6.69
N VAL A 32 -16.51 -6.14 6.48
CA VAL A 32 -15.11 -6.04 6.08
C VAL A 32 -15.04 -5.77 4.58
N ARG A 33 -14.09 -4.91 4.18
CA ARG A 33 -13.89 -4.51 2.78
C ARG A 33 -12.52 -4.93 2.31
N THR A 34 -12.49 -5.74 1.26
CA THR A 34 -11.24 -6.05 0.54
C THR A 34 -10.95 -4.99 -0.51
N GLY A 35 -9.74 -4.45 -0.49
CA GLY A 35 -9.26 -3.48 -1.48
C GLY A 35 -7.99 -3.95 -2.16
N HIS A 36 -7.91 -3.77 -3.48
CA HIS A 36 -6.69 -4.02 -4.26
C HIS A 36 -5.96 -2.72 -4.54
N ILE A 37 -4.74 -2.59 -4.01
CA ILE A 37 -3.90 -1.41 -4.22
C ILE A 37 -2.81 -1.76 -5.23
N GLN A 38 -2.92 -1.21 -6.44
CA GLN A 38 -1.86 -1.30 -7.42
C GLN A 38 -0.71 -0.36 -7.00
N LEU A 39 0.48 -0.92 -6.77
CA LEU A 39 1.69 -0.13 -6.56
C LEU A 39 2.27 0.30 -7.91
N TRP A 40 2.88 1.49 -7.94
CA TRP A 40 3.64 1.93 -9.11
C TRP A 40 4.77 0.92 -9.42
N PRO A 41 5.02 0.62 -10.72
CA PRO A 41 6.07 -0.31 -11.10
C PRO A 41 7.44 0.10 -10.55
N THR A 42 8.21 -0.87 -10.07
CA THR A 42 9.57 -0.66 -9.59
C THR A 42 10.40 -1.92 -9.81
N ALA A 43 11.70 -1.74 -10.04
CA ALA A 43 12.68 -2.82 -10.07
C ALA A 43 13.82 -2.43 -9.13
N HIS A 44 14.03 -3.23 -8.09
CA HIS A 44 15.04 -2.93 -7.08
C HIS A 44 15.73 -4.20 -6.59
N ARG A 45 17.05 -4.15 -6.45
CA ARG A 45 17.84 -5.24 -5.90
C ARG A 45 18.03 -5.05 -4.40
N PHE A 46 17.38 -5.92 -3.61
CA PHE A 46 17.62 -6.03 -2.18
C PHE A 46 18.86 -6.88 -1.93
N ARG A 47 19.91 -6.28 -1.34
CA ARG A 47 21.14 -7.00 -1.00
C ARG A 47 20.93 -7.80 0.29
N ARG A 48 21.81 -8.76 0.56
CA ARG A 48 21.83 -9.48 1.84
C ARG A 48 21.87 -8.48 3.01
N GLY A 49 21.04 -8.71 4.02
CA GLY A 49 20.91 -7.83 5.19
C GLY A 49 19.92 -6.67 5.00
N HIS A 50 19.48 -6.40 3.77
CA HIS A 50 18.43 -5.43 3.53
C HIS A 50 17.06 -6.01 3.87
N ARG A 51 16.09 -5.14 4.16
CA ARG A 51 14.70 -5.55 4.43
C ARG A 51 13.72 -4.83 3.54
N ILE A 52 12.66 -5.54 3.18
CA ILE A 52 11.46 -4.97 2.56
C ILE A 52 10.54 -4.50 3.69
N ARG A 53 10.01 -3.29 3.58
CA ARG A 53 8.99 -2.76 4.48
C ARG A 53 7.78 -2.29 3.70
N LEU A 54 6.60 -2.65 4.19
CA LEU A 54 5.34 -2.06 3.74
C LEU A 54 4.86 -1.06 4.79
N GLN A 55 4.49 0.13 4.34
CA GLN A 55 3.80 1.12 5.16
C GLN A 55 2.39 1.28 4.61
N VAL A 56 1.41 1.11 5.49
CA VAL A 56 -0.01 1.28 5.19
C VAL A 56 -0.49 2.53 5.94
N SER A 57 -1.14 3.44 5.22
CA SER A 57 -1.76 4.64 5.78
C SER A 57 -3.03 4.97 5.00
N SER A 58 -3.89 5.79 5.59
CA SER A 58 -5.13 6.28 4.97
C SER A 58 -4.95 7.53 4.10
N GLY A 59 -3.71 7.97 3.90
CA GLY A 59 -3.38 9.12 3.08
C GLY A 59 -1.88 9.38 2.97
N ALA A 60 -1.50 10.16 1.97
CA ALA A 60 -0.14 10.64 1.74
C ALA A 60 -0.17 12.02 1.06
N HIS A 61 -0.79 13.00 1.71
CA HIS A 61 -0.81 14.38 1.22
C HIS A 61 0.62 14.98 1.26
N PRO A 62 1.05 15.81 0.29
CA PRO A 62 0.28 16.34 -0.84
C PRO A 62 0.25 15.45 -2.10
N ARG A 63 0.95 14.32 -2.11
CA ARG A 63 1.02 13.41 -3.27
C ARG A 63 -0.36 12.96 -3.74
N PHE A 64 -1.26 12.68 -2.80
CA PHE A 64 -2.66 12.37 -3.09
C PHE A 64 -3.61 13.30 -2.35
N ASN A 65 -4.73 13.63 -3.00
CA ASN A 65 -5.79 14.41 -2.38
C ASN A 65 -6.38 13.64 -1.20
N ARG A 66 -6.50 14.33 -0.05
CA ARG A 66 -7.05 13.77 1.19
C ARG A 66 -8.47 13.25 0.95
N ASN A 67 -8.87 12.21 1.66
CA ASN A 67 -10.27 11.79 1.71
C ASN A 67 -10.99 12.63 2.78
N PRO A 68 -12.07 13.37 2.44
CA PRO A 68 -12.82 14.14 3.44
C PRO A 68 -13.48 13.28 4.52
N GLY A 69 -13.72 11.99 4.24
CA GLY A 69 -14.37 11.08 5.19
C GLY A 69 -15.89 11.26 5.31
N THR A 70 -16.47 12.23 4.59
CA THR A 70 -17.92 12.52 4.61
C THR A 70 -18.70 11.84 3.49
N GLY A 71 -18.01 11.31 2.48
CA GLY A 71 -18.62 10.80 1.25
C GLY A 71 -19.01 11.89 0.23
N GLN A 72 -18.84 13.17 0.56
CA GLN A 72 -19.04 14.28 -0.36
C GLN A 72 -17.99 14.28 -1.49
N PRO A 73 -18.30 14.88 -2.66
CA PRO A 73 -17.33 15.04 -3.73
C PRO A 73 -16.08 15.79 -3.26
N LEU A 74 -14.91 15.28 -3.64
CA LEU A 74 -13.62 15.81 -3.19
C LEU A 74 -13.41 17.28 -3.53
N ALA A 75 -13.93 17.74 -4.68
CA ALA A 75 -13.76 19.11 -5.15
C ALA A 75 -14.58 20.13 -4.35
N THR A 76 -15.63 19.69 -3.64
CA THR A 76 -16.61 20.58 -2.99
C THR A 76 -16.77 20.32 -1.50
N ALA A 77 -16.13 19.28 -0.96
CA ALA A 77 -16.20 18.96 0.46
C ALA A 77 -15.53 20.07 1.29
N LEU A 78 -16.29 20.63 2.23
CA LEU A 78 -15.82 21.67 3.17
C LEU A 78 -15.58 21.11 4.56
N GLU A 79 -16.19 19.97 4.87
CA GLU A 79 -16.12 19.31 6.17
C GLU A 79 -15.21 18.09 6.11
N LEU A 80 -14.45 17.88 7.18
CA LEU A 80 -13.62 16.70 7.37
C LEU A 80 -14.18 15.86 8.52
N ARG A 81 -14.32 14.56 8.29
CA ARG A 81 -14.72 13.59 9.32
C ARG A 81 -13.62 12.58 9.53
N ILE A 82 -13.29 12.32 10.80
CA ILE A 82 -12.32 11.29 11.17
C ILE A 82 -12.88 9.92 10.76
N ALA A 83 -12.04 9.14 10.09
CA ALA A 83 -12.30 7.74 9.79
C ALA A 83 -11.39 6.87 10.68
N HIS A 84 -12.01 6.00 11.47
CA HIS A 84 -11.30 4.92 12.17
C HIS A 84 -11.19 3.74 11.21
N GLN A 85 -9.96 3.29 11.00
CA GLN A 85 -9.66 2.23 10.05
C GLN A 85 -8.78 1.19 10.72
N GLU A 86 -9.12 -0.07 10.48
CA GLU A 86 -8.39 -1.23 10.95
C GLU A 86 -7.96 -2.05 9.73
N ILE A 87 -6.76 -2.64 9.82
CA ILE A 87 -6.24 -3.56 8.81
C ILE A 87 -6.26 -4.95 9.43
N LEU A 88 -7.15 -5.80 8.95
CA LEU A 88 -7.20 -7.20 9.35
C LEU A 88 -6.09 -7.98 8.64
N HIS A 89 -5.32 -8.73 9.41
CA HIS A 89 -4.22 -9.56 8.93
C HIS A 89 -4.06 -10.78 9.83
N ASP A 90 -5.00 -11.69 9.68
CA ASP A 90 -5.08 -12.97 10.38
C ASP A 90 -5.35 -14.10 9.35
N PRO A 91 -5.38 -15.38 9.76
CA PRO A 91 -5.59 -16.48 8.82
C PRO A 91 -6.91 -16.43 8.03
N GLU A 92 -7.95 -15.80 8.56
CA GLU A 92 -9.24 -15.62 7.88
C GLU A 92 -9.21 -14.39 6.97
N HIS A 93 -8.42 -13.37 7.34
CA HIS A 93 -8.24 -12.12 6.59
C HIS A 93 -6.80 -11.98 6.07
N THR A 94 -6.46 -12.74 5.04
CA THR A 94 -5.09 -12.77 4.50
C THR A 94 -4.78 -11.51 3.67
N SER A 95 -4.47 -10.39 4.33
CA SER A 95 -3.87 -9.22 3.67
C SER A 95 -2.43 -9.52 3.24
N PHE A 96 -2.03 -9.22 2.00
CA PHE A 96 -0.67 -9.53 1.52
C PHE A 96 -0.12 -8.48 0.55
N LEU A 97 1.21 -8.50 0.41
CA LEU A 97 1.94 -7.77 -0.64
C LEU A 97 2.41 -8.75 -1.70
N ASN A 98 1.91 -8.61 -2.93
CA ASN A 98 2.38 -9.40 -4.05
C ASN A 98 3.67 -8.80 -4.63
N LEU A 99 4.75 -9.58 -4.69
CA LEU A 99 6.05 -9.17 -5.21
C LEU A 99 6.46 -10.07 -6.38
N HIS A 100 6.75 -9.46 -7.52
CA HIS A 100 7.37 -10.16 -8.65
C HIS A 100 8.88 -10.31 -8.39
N VAL A 101 9.30 -11.52 -8.03
CA VAL A 101 10.72 -11.83 -7.77
C VAL A 101 11.35 -12.39 -9.03
N VAL A 102 12.43 -11.77 -9.48
CA VAL A 102 13.25 -12.25 -10.60
C VAL A 102 14.57 -12.79 -10.06
N SER A 103 14.81 -14.08 -10.29
CA SER A 103 16.08 -14.71 -9.97
C SER A 103 17.15 -14.29 -10.97
N GLN A 104 18.27 -13.79 -10.47
CA GLN A 104 19.48 -13.64 -11.29
C GLN A 104 20.06 -15.03 -11.48
N HIS A 105 19.96 -15.61 -12.68
CA HIS A 105 20.80 -16.75 -13.02
C HIS A 105 22.24 -16.25 -13.08
N GLY A 106 23.14 -16.89 -12.34
CA GLY A 106 24.56 -16.55 -12.35
C GLY A 106 25.07 -16.63 -13.79
N GLY A 107 25.53 -15.52 -14.34
CA GLY A 107 26.35 -15.54 -15.54
C GLY A 107 27.56 -16.40 -15.24
N GLY A 108 27.67 -17.55 -15.92
CA GLY A 108 28.92 -18.28 -16.00
C GLY A 108 30.01 -17.38 -16.61
N PRO A 109 31.29 -17.65 -16.34
CA PRO A 109 32.38 -16.88 -16.92
C PRO A 109 32.33 -16.98 -18.47
N GLN A 110 32.42 -15.83 -19.13
CA GLN A 110 32.87 -15.71 -20.52
C GLN A 110 34.39 -15.83 -20.54
#